data_AF-A0A349JFP7-F1
#
_entry.id   AF-A0A349JFP7-F1
#
_cell.length_a   1.000
_cell.length_b   1.000
_cell.length_c   1.000
_cell.angle_alpha   90.00
_cell.angle_beta   90.00
_cell.angle_gamma   90.00
#
_symmetry.space_group_name_H-M   'P 1'
#
loop_
_entity.id
_entity.type
_entity.pdbx_description
1 polymer ?
#
loop_
_entity_poly.entity_id
_entity_poly.type
_entity_poly.pdbx_seq_one_letter_code
_entity_poly.pdbx_strand_id
1 'polypeptide(L)'
;DIDPEVERTRSRPLASRALTVQTAIGVALISFACAAILAFYLNPLSFWLCVAAVPVIICYPLAKRFFPVPQLVLSIAWGFAVLISWSAAVGKLELATWLLWGAVVLWTMGFDTVYAMSDREDDLRLGVNSSAIFFGDNAANAVGFFFVTTVGLLAAMGIDLQLHIGFWLAIFGAAVLWFLQYSQLRKADIPRPVYGQIFRQNVWVGFVLLAGMIVGEIF
;
A
#
# COMPACT_ATOMS: atom_id res chain seq x y z
N ASP A 1 -0.43 -18.36 14.03
CA ASP A 1 -1.61 -19.23 13.80
C ASP A 1 -1.97 -19.34 12.33
N ILE A 2 -2.20 -18.25 11.61
CA ILE A 2 -2.53 -18.31 10.17
C ILE A 2 -1.27 -18.57 9.31
N ASP A 3 -0.16 -17.88 9.60
CA ASP A 3 1.06 -17.97 8.79
C ASP A 3 1.64 -19.39 8.60
N PRO A 4 1.63 -20.31 9.59
CA PRO A 4 2.04 -21.70 9.37
C PRO A 4 1.22 -22.46 8.33
N GLU A 5 -0.03 -22.06 8.10
CA GLU A 5 -1.00 -22.78 7.26
C GLU A 5 -1.00 -22.31 5.79
N VAL A 6 -0.29 -21.21 5.48
CA VAL A 6 -0.19 -20.66 4.11
C VAL A 6 1.17 -21.04 3.52
N GLU A 7 1.17 -21.62 2.31
CA GLU A 7 2.38 -22.21 1.70
C GLU A 7 3.54 -21.22 1.63
N ARG A 8 3.23 -19.97 1.31
CA ARG A 8 4.20 -18.87 1.16
C ARG A 8 4.75 -18.36 2.49
N THR A 9 3.99 -18.42 3.58
CA THR A 9 4.35 -17.77 4.85
C THR A 9 4.78 -18.75 5.95
N ARG A 10 4.64 -20.06 5.72
CA ARG A 10 5.07 -21.11 6.67
C ARG A 10 6.53 -21.05 7.09
N SER A 11 7.41 -20.51 6.24
CA SER A 11 8.84 -20.38 6.50
C SER A 11 9.22 -19.11 7.29
N ARG A 12 8.27 -18.20 7.54
CA ARG A 12 8.53 -16.95 8.27
C ARG A 12 9.06 -17.22 9.68
N PRO A 13 9.96 -16.39 10.24
CA PRO A 13 10.67 -16.70 11.49
C PRO A 13 9.80 -17.06 12.70
N LEU A 14 8.63 -16.43 12.85
CA LEU A 14 7.70 -16.74 13.93
C LEU A 14 6.86 -18.00 13.64
N ALA A 15 6.51 -18.23 12.37
CA ALA A 15 5.76 -19.42 11.95
C ALA A 15 6.62 -20.69 12.02
N SER A 16 7.89 -20.60 11.60
CA SER A 16 8.89 -21.67 11.66
C SER A 16 9.53 -21.84 13.03
N ARG A 17 9.15 -21.02 14.02
CA ARG A 17 9.71 -20.99 15.39
C ARG A 17 11.22 -20.71 15.45
N ALA A 18 11.80 -20.14 14.40
CA ALA A 18 13.18 -19.65 14.40
C ALA A 18 13.36 -18.43 15.32
N LEU A 19 12.27 -17.69 15.60
CA LEU A 19 12.21 -16.61 16.60
C LEU A 19 11.12 -16.88 17.63
N THR A 20 11.38 -16.50 18.89
CA THR A 20 10.37 -16.58 19.95
C THR A 20 9.41 -15.39 19.89
N VAL A 21 8.18 -15.60 20.38
CA VAL A 21 7.18 -14.52 20.50
C VAL A 21 7.68 -13.41 21.43
N GLN A 22 8.42 -13.74 22.49
CA GLN A 22 9.01 -12.75 23.40
C GLN A 22 10.02 -11.84 22.68
N THR A 23 10.86 -12.40 21.81
CA THR A 23 11.77 -11.61 20.98
C THR A 23 11.00 -10.67 20.06
N ALA A 24 9.93 -11.13 19.42
CA ALA A 24 9.11 -10.27 18.57
C ALA A 24 8.42 -9.13 19.35
N ILE A 25 7.92 -9.40 20.55
CA ILE A 25 7.35 -8.37 21.44
C ILE A 25 8.43 -7.36 21.84
N GLY A 26 9.63 -7.83 22.20
CA GLY A 26 10.76 -6.95 22.52
C GLY A 26 11.13 -6.03 21.36
N VAL A 27 11.24 -6.57 20.14
CA VAL A 27 11.49 -5.76 18.92
C VAL A 27 10.37 -4.77 18.67
N ALA A 28 9.11 -5.16 18.84
CA ALA A 28 7.97 -4.26 18.69
C ALA A 28 8.02 -3.11 19.69
N LEU A 29 8.27 -3.38 20.97
CA LEU A 29 8.37 -2.36 22.02
C LEU A 29 9.53 -1.39 21.76
N ILE A 30 10.70 -1.88 21.37
CA ILE A 30 11.85 -1.03 21.00
C ILE A 30 11.49 -0.16 19.80
N SER A 31 10.85 -0.73 18.78
CA SER A 31 10.44 0.01 17.59
C SER A 31 9.42 1.11 17.93
N PHE A 32 8.43 0.81 18.79
CA PHE A 32 7.47 1.79 19.27
C PHE A 32 8.14 2.89 20.11
N ALA A 33 9.10 2.55 20.97
CA ALA A 33 9.84 3.52 21.76
C ALA A 33 10.66 4.47 20.85
N CYS A 34 11.38 3.93 19.85
CA CYS A 34 12.10 4.73 18.87
C CYS A 34 11.15 5.64 18.08
N ALA A 35 10.02 5.11 17.61
CA ALA A 35 9.00 5.89 16.90
C ALA A 35 8.42 7.01 17.78
N ALA A 36 8.15 6.73 19.06
CA ALA A 36 7.66 7.72 20.02
C ALA A 36 8.68 8.82 20.26
N ILE A 37 9.96 8.47 20.45
CA ILE A 37 11.05 9.45 20.59
C ILE A 37 11.10 10.37 19.38
N LEU A 38 11.08 9.81 18.16
CA LEU A 38 11.07 10.60 16.92
C LEU A 38 9.82 11.48 16.80
N ALA A 39 8.65 10.99 17.20
CA ALA A 39 7.41 11.74 17.14
C ALA A 39 7.45 13.03 17.98
N PHE A 40 8.17 13.05 19.11
CA PHE A 40 8.33 14.26 19.94
C PHE A 40 9.16 15.37 19.27
N TYR A 41 9.93 15.06 18.22
CA TYR A 41 10.65 16.07 17.42
C TYR A 41 9.80 16.67 16.30
N LEU A 42 8.58 16.17 16.08
CA LEU A 42 7.69 16.66 15.04
C LEU A 42 6.79 17.80 15.55
N ASN A 43 6.20 18.53 14.61
CA ASN A 43 5.19 19.53 14.96
C ASN A 43 3.91 18.88 15.53
N PRO A 44 3.06 19.63 16.26
CA PRO A 44 1.89 19.08 16.95
C PRO A 44 0.93 18.29 16.03
N LEU A 45 0.71 18.78 14.81
CA LEU A 45 -0.15 18.10 13.84
C LEU A 45 0.38 16.71 13.48
N SER A 46 1.67 16.64 13.15
CA SER A 46 2.35 15.38 12.78
C SER A 46 2.41 14.41 13.95
N PHE A 47 2.64 14.91 15.17
CA PHE A 47 2.60 14.10 16.39
C PHE A 47 1.25 13.41 16.56
N TRP A 48 0.15 14.16 16.45
CA TRP A 48 -1.19 13.59 16.58
C TRP A 48 -1.55 12.64 15.44
N LEU A 49 -1.02 12.86 14.23
CA LEU A 49 -1.15 11.90 13.13
C LEU A 49 -0.39 10.60 13.41
N CYS A 50 0.81 10.66 14.01
CA CYS A 50 1.51 9.45 14.48
C CYS A 50 0.67 8.68 15.52
N VAL A 51 0.08 9.38 16.50
CA VAL A 51 -0.80 8.78 17.51
C VAL A 51 -2.02 8.13 16.85
N ALA A 52 -2.65 8.80 15.88
CA ALA A 52 -3.80 8.28 15.15
C ALA A 52 -3.46 7.06 14.27
N ALA A 53 -2.22 6.94 13.79
CA ALA A 53 -1.78 5.80 12.98
C ALA A 53 -1.67 4.50 13.80
N VAL A 54 -1.30 4.59 15.09
CA VAL A 54 -1.01 3.43 15.94
C VAL A 54 -2.17 2.44 16.04
N PRO A 55 -3.42 2.85 16.35
CA PRO A 55 -4.55 1.93 16.38
C PRO A 55 -4.78 1.21 15.05
N VAL A 56 -4.61 1.90 13.92
CA VAL A 56 -4.79 1.31 12.59
C VAL A 56 -3.71 0.25 12.32
N ILE A 57 -2.45 0.55 12.67
CA ILE A 57 -1.31 -0.37 12.53
C ILE A 57 -1.48 -1.60 13.42
N ILE A 58 -1.94 -1.44 14.67
CA ILE A 58 -2.12 -2.57 15.59
C ILE A 58 -3.30 -3.44 15.15
N CYS A 59 -4.37 -2.84 14.63
CA CYS A 59 -5.59 -3.56 14.27
C CYS A 59 -5.54 -4.20 12.87
N TYR A 60 -4.71 -3.72 11.92
CA TYR A 60 -4.71 -4.25 10.55
C TYR A 60 -4.48 -5.78 10.47
N PRO A 61 -3.61 -6.43 11.28
CA PRO A 61 -3.41 -7.87 11.19
C PRO A 61 -4.68 -8.67 11.53
N LEU A 62 -5.58 -8.08 12.33
CA LEU A 62 -6.88 -8.67 12.69
C LEU A 62 -7.93 -8.46 11.59
N ALA A 63 -7.71 -7.53 10.66
CA ALA A 63 -8.69 -7.18 9.62
C ALA A 63 -9.06 -8.39 8.76
N LYS A 64 -8.10 -9.29 8.45
CA LYS A 64 -8.39 -10.52 7.68
C LYS A 64 -9.48 -11.39 8.31
N ARG A 65 -9.67 -11.34 9.63
CA ARG A 65 -10.65 -12.17 10.34
C ARG A 65 -12.08 -11.60 10.30
N PHE A 66 -12.22 -10.28 10.18
CA PHE A 66 -13.51 -9.61 10.41
C PHE A 66 -13.94 -8.67 9.28
N PHE A 67 -13.00 -8.18 8.47
CA PHE A 67 -13.26 -7.16 7.46
C PHE A 67 -13.15 -7.78 6.06
N PRO A 68 -14.16 -7.62 5.17
CA PRO A 68 -14.16 -8.26 3.84
C PRO A 68 -12.99 -7.84 2.94
N VAL A 69 -12.50 -6.61 3.10
CA VAL A 69 -11.44 -6.02 2.27
C VAL A 69 -10.28 -5.55 3.17
N PRO A 70 -9.55 -6.46 3.84
CA PRO A 70 -8.51 -6.09 4.80
C PRO A 70 -7.39 -5.22 4.20
N GLN A 71 -7.20 -5.31 2.89
CA GLN A 71 -6.32 -4.46 2.09
C GLN A 71 -6.63 -2.97 2.24
N LEU A 72 -7.88 -2.60 2.50
CA LEU A 72 -8.24 -1.20 2.73
C LEU A 72 -7.65 -0.69 4.05
N VAL A 73 -7.69 -1.51 5.10
CA VAL A 73 -7.10 -1.17 6.41
C VAL A 73 -5.58 -1.02 6.28
N LEU A 74 -4.94 -1.93 5.55
CA LEU A 74 -3.51 -1.83 5.22
C LEU A 74 -3.20 -0.55 4.43
N SER A 75 -4.01 -0.24 3.43
CA SER A 75 -3.83 0.94 2.57
C SER A 75 -3.98 2.25 3.35
N ILE A 76 -4.93 2.31 4.30
CA ILE A 76 -5.10 3.45 5.20
C ILE A 76 -3.89 3.56 6.15
N ALA A 77 -3.39 2.44 6.69
CA ALA A 77 -2.18 2.42 7.51
C ALA A 77 -0.98 3.00 6.74
N TRP A 78 -0.81 2.60 5.48
CA TRP A 78 0.19 3.18 4.57
C TRP A 78 -0.05 4.65 4.26
N GLY A 79 -1.31 5.06 4.13
CA GLY A 79 -1.68 6.46 3.88
C GLY A 79 -1.17 7.42 4.97
N PHE A 80 -1.04 6.98 6.22
CA PHE A 80 -0.43 7.81 7.27
C PHE A 80 1.01 8.23 6.96
N ALA A 81 1.75 7.46 6.14
CA ALA A 81 3.08 7.86 5.69
C ALA A 81 3.04 9.20 4.94
N VAL A 82 2.03 9.40 4.08
CA VAL A 82 1.82 10.67 3.36
C VAL A 82 1.43 11.79 4.32
N LEU A 83 0.45 11.56 5.19
CA LEU A 83 -0.07 12.59 6.09
C LEU A 83 1.03 13.09 7.04
N ILE A 84 1.76 12.16 7.67
CA ILE A 84 2.81 12.46 8.65
C ILE A 84 3.98 13.16 7.96
N SER A 85 4.47 12.65 6.82
CA SER A 85 5.62 13.26 6.14
C SER A 85 5.29 14.66 5.60
N TRP A 86 4.09 14.84 5.03
CA TRP A 86 3.66 16.13 4.51
C TRP A 86 3.48 17.14 5.63
N SER A 87 2.73 16.78 6.67
CA SER A 87 2.51 17.69 7.81
C SER A 87 3.82 18.00 8.52
N ALA A 88 4.79 17.08 8.56
CA ALA A 88 6.09 17.32 9.18
C ALA A 88 6.87 18.42 8.46
N ALA A 89 6.84 18.43 7.12
CA ALA A 89 7.52 19.42 6.29
C ALA A 89 6.76 20.75 6.16
N VAL A 90 5.44 20.71 5.98
CA VAL A 90 4.62 21.87 5.61
C VAL A 90 3.87 22.47 6.81
N GLY A 91 3.64 21.70 7.88
CA GLY A 91 2.93 22.13 9.08
C GLY A 91 1.40 22.16 8.97
N LYS A 92 0.83 21.83 7.80
CA LYS A 92 -0.62 21.74 7.53
C LYS A 92 -0.91 20.64 6.51
N LEU A 93 -2.20 20.28 6.39
CA LEU A 93 -2.70 19.41 5.32
C LEU A 93 -3.41 20.27 4.28
N GLU A 94 -3.08 20.07 3.02
CA GLU A 94 -3.60 20.83 1.88
C GLU A 94 -4.31 19.91 0.89
N LEU A 95 -4.91 20.48 -0.15
CA LEU A 95 -5.60 19.70 -1.18
C LEU A 95 -4.65 18.67 -1.82
N ALA A 96 -3.45 19.09 -2.26
CA ALA A 96 -2.41 18.19 -2.75
C ALA A 96 -2.12 17.01 -1.79
N THR A 97 -2.09 17.25 -0.48
CA THR A 97 -1.85 16.19 0.52
C THR A 97 -2.92 15.10 0.47
N TRP A 98 -4.20 15.50 0.40
CA TRP A 98 -5.33 14.58 0.35
C TRP A 98 -5.43 13.85 -0.98
N LEU A 99 -5.09 14.53 -2.09
CA LEU A 99 -4.99 13.91 -3.41
C LEU A 99 -3.90 12.83 -3.43
N LEU A 100 -2.70 13.14 -2.90
CA LEU A 100 -1.61 12.18 -2.78
C LEU A 100 -1.97 11.03 -1.83
N TRP A 101 -2.59 11.33 -0.69
CA TRP A 101 -3.05 10.32 0.25
C TRP A 101 -4.03 9.34 -0.40
N GLY A 102 -5.04 9.86 -1.10
CA GLY A 102 -6.01 9.05 -1.83
C GLY A 102 -5.34 8.22 -2.94
N ALA A 103 -4.39 8.81 -3.66
CA ALA A 103 -3.63 8.10 -4.69
C ALA A 103 -2.85 6.92 -4.10
N VAL A 104 -2.16 7.11 -2.96
CA VAL A 104 -1.41 6.07 -2.26
C VAL A 104 -2.34 4.98 -1.72
N VAL A 105 -3.48 5.35 -1.13
CA VAL A 105 -4.46 4.38 -0.63
C VAL A 105 -4.99 3.52 -1.78
N LEU A 106 -5.42 4.12 -2.89
CA LEU A 106 -5.94 3.38 -4.03
C LEU A 106 -4.87 2.58 -4.75
N TRP A 107 -3.65 3.12 -4.85
CA TRP A 107 -2.55 2.39 -5.47
C TRP A 107 -2.20 1.14 -4.66
N THR A 108 -2.14 1.28 -3.34
CA THR A 108 -1.94 0.18 -2.39
C THR A 108 -3.06 -0.86 -2.49
N MET A 109 -4.32 -0.41 -2.56
CA MET A 109 -5.45 -1.29 -2.83
C MET A 109 -5.28 -2.09 -4.14
N GLY A 110 -4.81 -1.43 -5.20
CA GLY A 110 -4.53 -2.06 -6.49
C GLY A 110 -3.50 -3.17 -6.38
N PHE A 111 -2.25 -2.84 -6.04
CA PHE A 111 -1.18 -3.83 -6.05
C PHE A 111 -1.34 -4.89 -4.94
N ASP A 112 -1.91 -4.54 -3.78
CA ASP A 112 -2.10 -5.52 -2.70
C ASP A 112 -3.29 -6.45 -2.98
N THR A 113 -4.26 -6.02 -3.80
CA THR A 113 -5.26 -6.93 -4.35
C THR A 113 -4.64 -7.90 -5.35
N VAL A 114 -3.73 -7.45 -6.22
CA VAL A 114 -2.96 -8.36 -7.09
C VAL A 114 -2.21 -9.40 -6.27
N TYR A 115 -1.60 -8.98 -5.17
CA TYR A 115 -0.90 -9.88 -4.26
C TYR A 115 -1.87 -10.86 -3.58
N ALA A 116 -3.04 -10.40 -3.13
CA ALA A 116 -4.07 -11.26 -2.57
C ALA A 116 -4.63 -12.28 -3.57
N MET A 117 -4.61 -11.98 -4.88
CA MET A 117 -5.05 -12.93 -5.91
C MET A 117 -4.14 -14.17 -5.98
N SER A 118 -2.85 -14.08 -5.59
CA SER A 118 -1.99 -15.27 -5.53
C SER A 118 -2.34 -16.20 -4.38
N ASP A 119 -2.84 -15.63 -3.28
CA ASP A 119 -3.14 -16.33 -2.02
C ASP A 119 -4.65 -16.69 -1.92
N ARG A 120 -5.44 -16.48 -2.99
CA ARG A 120 -6.92 -16.63 -2.98
C ARG A 120 -7.38 -18.03 -2.55
N GLU A 121 -6.75 -19.08 -3.06
CA GLU A 121 -7.13 -20.46 -2.72
C GLU A 121 -6.82 -20.80 -1.26
N ASP A 122 -5.68 -20.36 -0.74
CA ASP A 122 -5.28 -20.55 0.65
C ASP A 122 -6.20 -19.75 1.59
N ASP A 123 -6.48 -18.48 1.25
CA ASP A 123 -7.38 -17.63 2.03
C ASP A 123 -8.80 -18.24 2.10
N LEU A 124 -9.32 -18.82 1.00
CA LEU A 124 -10.60 -19.53 0.97
C LEU A 124 -10.57 -20.78 1.85
N ARG A 125 -9.51 -21.59 1.76
CA ARG A 125 -9.35 -22.81 2.57
C ARG A 125 -9.31 -22.51 4.06
N LEU A 126 -8.72 -21.38 4.45
CA LEU A 126 -8.58 -20.94 5.83
C LEU A 126 -9.77 -20.13 6.34
N GLY A 127 -10.75 -19.82 5.48
CA GLY A 127 -11.94 -19.05 5.83
C GLY A 127 -11.62 -17.61 6.24
N VAL A 128 -10.56 -17.02 5.69
CA VAL A 128 -10.18 -15.62 5.96
C VAL A 128 -10.60 -14.71 4.81
N ASN A 129 -10.81 -13.43 5.12
CA ASN A 129 -11.22 -12.45 4.13
C ASN A 129 -10.02 -11.90 3.35
N SER A 130 -10.25 -11.56 2.08
CA SER A 130 -9.33 -10.80 1.25
C SER A 130 -10.08 -10.08 0.13
N SER A 131 -9.50 -8.99 -0.39
CA SER A 131 -10.06 -8.25 -1.53
C SER A 131 -10.22 -9.14 -2.76
N ALA A 132 -9.32 -10.08 -2.99
CA ALA A 132 -9.42 -11.05 -4.08
C ALA A 132 -10.64 -11.98 -3.93
N ILE A 133 -11.00 -12.37 -2.70
CA ILE A 133 -12.23 -13.13 -2.43
C ILE A 133 -13.46 -12.22 -2.58
N PHE A 134 -13.43 -11.02 -2.00
CA PHE A 134 -14.55 -10.08 -2.01
C PHE A 134 -14.94 -9.64 -3.43
N PHE A 135 -13.96 -9.29 -4.27
CA PHE A 135 -14.22 -8.91 -5.66
C PHE A 135 -14.43 -10.11 -6.59
N GLY A 136 -14.01 -11.30 -6.18
CA GLY A 136 -14.16 -12.53 -6.93
C GLY A 136 -13.64 -12.40 -8.36
N ASP A 137 -14.50 -12.70 -9.34
CA ASP A 137 -14.16 -12.66 -10.77
C ASP A 137 -13.93 -11.23 -11.29
N ASN A 138 -14.37 -10.22 -10.53
CA ASN A 138 -14.13 -8.82 -10.82
C ASN A 138 -12.84 -8.27 -10.22
N ALA A 139 -12.01 -9.08 -9.54
CA ALA A 139 -10.78 -8.61 -8.90
C ALA A 139 -9.84 -7.86 -9.87
N ALA A 140 -9.67 -8.37 -11.10
CA ALA A 140 -8.89 -7.67 -12.12
C ALA A 140 -9.48 -6.30 -12.50
N ASN A 141 -10.80 -6.19 -12.59
CA ASN A 141 -11.49 -4.93 -12.89
C ASN A 141 -11.38 -3.93 -11.74
N ALA A 142 -11.47 -4.41 -10.49
CA ALA A 142 -11.27 -3.60 -9.30
C ALA A 142 -9.85 -3.04 -9.27
N VAL A 143 -8.83 -3.85 -9.55
CA VAL A 143 -7.43 -3.41 -9.68
C VAL A 143 -7.28 -2.34 -10.77
N GLY A 144 -7.86 -2.56 -11.95
CA GLY A 144 -7.85 -1.58 -13.03
C GLY A 144 -8.49 -0.25 -12.62
N PHE A 145 -9.64 -0.30 -11.95
CA PHE A 145 -10.31 0.89 -11.41
C PHE A 145 -9.44 1.64 -10.39
N PHE A 146 -8.78 0.92 -9.48
CA PHE A 146 -7.88 1.52 -8.51
C PHE A 146 -6.71 2.23 -9.20
N PHE A 147 -6.05 1.60 -10.17
CA PHE A 147 -4.95 2.23 -10.90
C PHE A 147 -5.39 3.45 -11.71
N VAL A 148 -6.53 3.39 -12.41
CA VAL A 148 -7.04 4.55 -13.16
C VAL A 148 -7.37 5.72 -12.21
N THR A 149 -7.96 5.42 -11.07
CA THR A 149 -8.29 6.45 -10.08
C THR A 149 -7.02 7.02 -9.43
N THR A 150 -6.00 6.20 -9.17
CA THR A 150 -4.67 6.66 -8.75
C THR A 150 -4.07 7.64 -9.75
N VAL A 151 -4.09 7.33 -11.05
CA VAL A 151 -3.61 8.25 -12.11
C VAL A 151 -4.38 9.57 -12.06
N GLY A 152 -5.71 9.51 -11.93
CA GLY A 152 -6.55 10.72 -11.84
C GLY A 152 -6.21 11.59 -10.62
N LEU A 153 -6.00 10.98 -9.45
CA LEU A 153 -5.63 11.70 -8.23
C LEU A 153 -4.22 12.29 -8.30
N LEU A 154 -3.25 11.56 -8.84
CA LEU A 154 -1.90 12.09 -9.03
C LEU A 154 -1.89 13.22 -10.08
N ALA A 155 -2.68 13.11 -11.15
CA ALA A 155 -2.82 14.17 -12.15
C ALA A 155 -3.43 15.44 -11.53
N ALA A 156 -4.49 15.30 -10.73
CA ALA A 156 -5.09 16.41 -10.00
C ALA A 156 -4.09 17.07 -9.03
N MET A 157 -3.30 16.26 -8.32
CA MET A 157 -2.23 16.75 -7.43
C MET A 157 -1.16 17.52 -8.21
N GLY A 158 -0.75 17.01 -9.37
CA GLY A 158 0.24 17.68 -10.23
C GLY A 158 -0.25 19.02 -10.76
N ILE A 159 -1.55 19.15 -11.04
CA ILE A 159 -2.16 20.44 -11.44
C ILE A 159 -2.16 21.42 -10.25
N ASP A 160 -2.57 20.96 -9.06
CA ASP A 160 -2.63 21.78 -7.84
C ASP A 160 -1.25 22.33 -7.45
N LEU A 161 -0.21 21.47 -7.56
CA LEU A 161 1.18 21.83 -7.30
C LEU A 161 1.91 22.48 -8.49
N GLN A 162 1.23 22.65 -9.63
CA GLN A 162 1.79 23.22 -10.86
C GLN A 162 3.07 22.51 -11.36
N LEU A 163 3.11 21.17 -11.23
CA LEU A 163 4.26 20.37 -11.66
C LEU A 163 4.42 20.39 -13.18
N HIS A 164 5.67 20.42 -13.60
CA HIS A 164 6.07 20.56 -14.98
C HIS A 164 6.19 19.21 -15.72
N ILE A 165 6.75 19.22 -16.94
CA ILE A 165 6.65 18.10 -17.90
C ILE A 165 7.28 16.81 -17.38
N GLY A 166 8.31 16.90 -16.53
CA GLY A 166 8.95 15.73 -15.92
C GLY A 166 7.95 14.84 -15.15
N PHE A 167 7.02 15.45 -14.43
CA PHE A 167 5.98 14.74 -13.69
C PHE A 167 4.98 14.05 -14.62
N TRP A 168 4.52 14.75 -15.66
CA TRP A 168 3.54 14.22 -16.61
C TRP A 168 4.07 13.03 -17.40
N LEU A 169 5.36 13.05 -17.77
CA LEU A 169 6.02 11.91 -18.40
C LEU A 169 6.10 10.70 -17.47
N ALA A 170 6.38 10.91 -16.18
CA ALA A 170 6.40 9.83 -15.20
C ALA A 170 5.02 9.23 -14.96
N ILE A 171 3.97 10.06 -14.83
CA ILE A 171 2.58 9.61 -14.71
C ILE A 171 2.16 8.82 -15.95
N PHE A 172 2.55 9.27 -17.14
CA PHE A 172 2.23 8.58 -18.39
C PHE A 172 2.89 7.21 -18.43
N GLY A 173 4.19 7.12 -18.08
CA GLY A 173 4.91 5.86 -17.97
C GLY A 173 4.26 4.91 -16.95
N ALA A 174 3.89 5.41 -15.77
CA ALA A 174 3.18 4.63 -14.76
C ALA A 174 1.81 4.13 -15.25
N ALA A 175 1.03 4.99 -15.93
CA ALA A 175 -0.26 4.64 -16.49
C ALA A 175 -0.15 3.52 -17.56
N VAL A 176 0.86 3.60 -18.44
CA VAL A 176 1.14 2.53 -19.42
C VAL A 176 1.48 1.22 -18.69
N LEU A 177 2.35 1.25 -17.69
CA LEU A 177 2.71 0.07 -16.91
C LEU A 177 1.48 -0.54 -16.20
N TRP A 178 0.67 0.27 -15.54
CA TRP A 178 -0.56 -0.20 -14.89
C TRP A 178 -1.58 -0.76 -15.89
N PHE A 179 -1.69 -0.17 -17.08
CA PHE A 179 -2.54 -0.72 -18.14
C PHE A 179 -2.04 -2.09 -18.62
N LEU A 180 -0.73 -2.28 -18.76
CA LEU A 180 -0.13 -3.57 -19.09
C LEU A 180 -0.33 -4.60 -17.98
N GLN A 181 -0.25 -4.19 -16.70
CA GLN A 181 -0.55 -5.05 -15.56
C GLN A 181 -2.03 -5.47 -15.57
N TYR A 182 -2.95 -4.53 -15.73
CA TYR A 182 -4.38 -4.81 -15.84
C TYR A 182 -4.69 -5.76 -17.01
N SER A 183 -4.11 -5.52 -18.18
CA SER A 183 -4.29 -6.36 -19.37
C SER A 183 -3.78 -7.79 -19.15
N GLN A 184 -2.70 -7.96 -18.39
CA GLN A 184 -2.22 -9.27 -17.97
C GLN A 184 -3.18 -9.96 -17.00
N LEU A 185 -3.72 -9.24 -16.03
CA LEU A 185 -4.69 -9.74 -15.03
C LEU A 185 -6.03 -10.17 -15.64
N ARG A 186 -6.36 -9.68 -16.83
CA ARG A 186 -7.58 -10.04 -17.58
C ARG A 186 -7.46 -11.33 -18.39
N LYS A 187 -6.26 -11.92 -18.50
CA LYS A 187 -6.06 -13.19 -19.22
C LYS A 187 -6.71 -14.33 -18.44
N ALA A 188 -7.31 -15.29 -19.14
CA ALA A 188 -8.07 -16.37 -18.51
C ALA A 188 -7.17 -17.35 -17.72
N ASP A 189 -5.91 -17.53 -18.13
CA ASP A 189 -5.02 -18.55 -17.57
C ASP A 189 -3.68 -17.93 -17.15
N ILE A 190 -3.68 -17.32 -15.97
CA ILE A 190 -2.52 -16.61 -15.41
C ILE A 190 -1.79 -17.53 -14.43
N PRO A 191 -0.52 -17.88 -14.70
CA PRO A 191 0.28 -18.64 -13.74
C PRO A 191 0.43 -17.88 -12.43
N ARG A 192 0.30 -18.58 -11.29
CA ARG A 192 0.45 -17.97 -9.94
C ARG A 192 1.69 -17.07 -9.75
N PRO A 193 2.88 -17.40 -10.29
CA PRO A 193 4.06 -16.53 -10.13
C PRO A 193 3.93 -15.14 -10.74
N VAL A 194 3.03 -14.95 -11.72
CA VAL A 194 2.82 -13.67 -12.41
C VAL A 194 2.25 -12.61 -11.47
N TYR A 195 1.36 -12.97 -10.56
CA TYR A 195 0.83 -12.03 -9.54
C TYR A 195 1.96 -11.42 -8.71
N GLY A 196 2.91 -12.26 -8.26
CA GLY A 196 4.08 -11.80 -7.52
C GLY A 196 5.04 -10.95 -8.36
N GLN A 197 5.15 -11.19 -9.66
CA GLN A 197 5.92 -10.35 -10.58
C GLN A 197 5.28 -8.97 -10.74
N ILE A 198 3.97 -8.90 -10.98
CA ILE A 198 3.20 -7.65 -11.09
C ILE A 198 3.30 -6.85 -9.79
N PHE A 199 3.15 -7.50 -8.64
CA PHE A 199 3.34 -6.85 -7.34
C PHE A 199 4.74 -6.21 -7.22
N ARG A 200 5.81 -6.95 -7.55
CA ARG A 200 7.19 -6.42 -7.49
C ARG A 200 7.45 -5.27 -8.46
N GLN A 201 6.81 -5.25 -9.63
CA GLN A 201 6.94 -4.14 -10.58
C GLN A 201 6.49 -2.80 -10.00
N ASN A 202 5.56 -2.79 -9.03
CA ASN A 202 5.09 -1.56 -8.40
C ASN A 202 6.19 -0.85 -7.59
N VAL A 203 7.25 -1.55 -7.15
CA VAL A 203 8.43 -0.91 -6.55
C VAL A 203 9.09 0.03 -7.55
N TRP A 204 9.27 -0.41 -8.80
CA TRP A 204 9.86 0.41 -9.86
C TRP A 204 8.95 1.57 -10.27
N VAL A 205 7.63 1.35 -10.30
CA VAL A 205 6.66 2.43 -10.52
C VAL A 205 6.81 3.52 -9.45
N GLY A 206 7.01 3.14 -8.19
CA GLY A 206 7.29 4.11 -7.12
C GLY A 206 8.54 4.94 -7.36
N PHE A 207 9.64 4.33 -7.79
CA PHE A 207 10.86 5.08 -8.15
C PHE A 207 10.65 6.00 -9.35
N VAL A 208 9.90 5.57 -10.37
CA VAL A 208 9.56 6.40 -11.53
C VAL A 208 8.73 7.61 -11.11
N LEU A 209 7.70 7.42 -10.28
CA LEU A 209 6.86 8.51 -9.78
C LEU A 209 7.65 9.48 -8.91
N LEU A 210 8.51 8.98 -8.01
CA LEU A 210 9.39 9.81 -7.19
C LEU A 210 10.33 10.66 -8.04
N ALA A 211 11.03 10.03 -9.00
CA ALA A 211 11.90 10.74 -9.92
C ALA A 211 11.13 11.78 -10.75
N GLY A 212 9.92 11.44 -11.19
CA GLY A 212 9.03 12.35 -11.90
C GLY A 212 8.61 13.56 -11.06
N MET A 213 8.31 13.37 -9.77
CA MET A 213 7.99 14.47 -8.85
C MET A 213 9.21 15.40 -8.66
N ILE A 214 10.40 14.84 -8.45
CA ILE A 214 11.64 15.62 -8.29
C ILE A 214 11.98 16.39 -9.57
N VAL A 215 11.94 15.74 -10.73
CA VAL A 215 12.25 16.38 -12.01
C VAL A 215 11.17 17.39 -12.37
N GLY A 216 9.90 17.09 -12.12
CA GLY A 216 8.77 17.97 -12.41
C GLY A 216 8.68 19.21 -11.51
N GLU A 217 9.41 19.26 -10.40
CA GLU A 217 9.62 20.49 -9.62
C GLU A 217 10.58 21.45 -10.34
N ILE A 218 11.51 20.91 -11.14
CA ILE A 218 12.58 21.68 -11.80
C ILE A 218 12.23 21.99 -13.28
N PHE A 219 11.65 21.02 -14.01
CA PHE A 219 11.52 21.02 -15.47
C PHE A 219 10.18 20.54 -16.01
#